data_AF-A0A8J2KIZ5-F1
#
_entry.id   AF-A0A8J2KIZ5-F1
#
_cell.length_a   1.000
_cell.length_b   1.000
_cell.length_c   1.000
_cell.angle_alpha   90.00
_cell.angle_beta   90.00
_cell.angle_gamma   90.00
#
_symmetry.space_group_name_H-M   'P 1'
#
loop_
_entity.id
_entity.type
_entity.pdbx_description
1 polymer ?
#
loop_
_entity_poly.entity_id
_entity_poly.type
_entity_poly.pdbx_seq_one_letter_code
_entity_poly.pdbx_strand_id
1 'polypeptide(L)' 'MGIPTKDLNADFIEGCSLNPTTQDGNGRRHDTYHAFILPIINRTNLNIRKFSQVSKIVFEGPDNRA' A
#
# COMPACT_ATOMS: atom_id res chain seq x y z
N MET A 1 -12.20 -37.70 -0.94
CA MET A 1 -13.05 -36.57 -0.50
C MET A 1 -12.16 -35.62 0.27
N GLY A 2 -11.92 -34.41 -0.25
CA GLY A 2 -11.02 -33.43 0.36
C GLY A 2 -11.21 -32.06 -0.29
N ILE A 3 -10.92 -30.99 0.45
CA ILE A 3 -11.06 -29.62 -0.04
C ILE A 3 -9.99 -29.37 -1.12
N PRO A 4 -10.34 -28.84 -2.30
CA PRO A 4 -9.38 -28.62 -3.38
C PRO A 4 -8.36 -27.53 -3.01
N THR A 5 -7.09 -27.75 -3.35
CA THR A 5 -6.05 -26.71 -3.29
C THR A 5 -6.21 -25.76 -4.47
N LYS A 6 -6.35 -24.46 -4.21
CA LYS A 6 -6.60 -23.42 -5.24
C LYS A 6 -5.72 -22.18 -5.00
N ASP A 7 -5.48 -21.38 -6.03
CA ASP A 7 -4.89 -20.05 -5.87
C ASP A 7 -5.95 -19.09 -5.35
N LEU A 8 -5.67 -18.41 -4.23
CA LEU A 8 -6.60 -17.46 -3.60
C LEU A 8 -6.60 -16.08 -4.27
N ASN A 9 -5.77 -15.85 -5.29
CA ASN A 9 -5.75 -14.61 -6.07
C ASN A 9 -6.40 -14.73 -7.46
N ALA A 10 -6.98 -15.89 -7.79
CA ALA A 10 -7.70 -16.11 -9.04
C ALA A 10 -9.15 -15.59 -8.97
N ASP A 11 -9.79 -15.38 -10.13
CA ASP A 11 -11.11 -14.74 -10.24
C ASP A 11 -12.29 -15.46 -9.54
N PHE A 12 -12.20 -16.77 -9.23
CA PHE A 12 -13.26 -17.56 -8.58
C PHE A 12 -12.68 -18.56 -7.58
N ILE A 13 -13.10 -18.53 -6.31
CA ILE A 13 -12.45 -19.37 -5.28
C ILE A 13 -13.42 -19.96 -4.25
N GLU A 14 -13.58 -21.27 -4.32
CA GLU A 14 -13.88 -22.15 -3.19
C GLU A 14 -12.75 -23.18 -3.08
N GLY A 15 -12.06 -23.23 -1.94
CA GLY A 15 -10.91 -24.12 -1.72
C GLY A 15 -10.03 -23.70 -0.55
N CYS A 16 -8.90 -24.39 -0.38
CA CYS A 16 -7.88 -24.06 0.62
C CYS A 16 -6.54 -23.76 -0.05
N SER A 17 -5.74 -22.87 0.55
CA SER A 17 -4.38 -22.58 0.08
C SER A 17 -3.53 -21.97 1.18
N LEU A 18 -2.21 -21.98 0.94
CA LEU A 18 -1.29 -21.10 1.65
C LEU A 18 -1.43 -19.69 1.06
N ASN A 19 -1.79 -18.72 1.91
CA ASN A 19 -1.95 -17.35 1.45
C ASN A 19 -0.57 -16.67 1.28
N PRO A 20 -0.23 -16.15 0.10
CA PRO A 20 0.98 -15.34 -0.03
C PRO A 20 0.91 -14.11 0.88
N THR A 21 2.05 -13.71 1.40
CA THR A 21 2.17 -12.52 2.24
C THR A 21 3.12 -11.54 1.56
N THR A 22 2.92 -10.24 1.80
CA THR A 22 3.76 -9.20 1.20
C THR A 22 5.12 -9.15 1.90
N GLN A 23 6.07 -9.92 1.38
CA GLN A 23 7.43 -10.08 1.91
C GLN A 23 8.48 -9.94 0.81
N ASP A 24 9.69 -9.55 1.19
CA ASP A 24 10.85 -9.53 0.31
C ASP A 24 11.45 -10.94 0.14
N GLY A 25 12.44 -11.09 -0.74
CA GLY A 25 13.13 -12.37 -0.95
C GLY A 25 13.86 -12.93 0.28
N ASN A 26 13.95 -12.17 1.37
CA ASN A 26 14.55 -12.57 2.65
C ASN A 26 13.49 -12.82 3.74
N GLY A 27 12.20 -12.84 3.39
CA GLY A 27 11.10 -13.03 4.34
C GLY A 27 10.83 -11.83 5.25
N ARG A 28 11.39 -10.65 4.95
CA ARG A 28 11.07 -9.41 5.68
C ARG A 28 9.78 -8.83 5.16
N ARG A 29 9.04 -8.12 6.02
CA ARG A 29 7.88 -7.34 5.59
C ARG A 29 8.27 -6.40 4.44
N HIS A 30 7.52 -6.48 3.35
CA HIS A 30 7.67 -5.56 2.22
C HIS A 30 6.47 -4.61 2.20
N ASP A 31 6.57 -3.53 2.97
CA ASP A 31 5.49 -2.55 3.09
C ASP A 31 5.42 -1.58 1.90
N THR A 32 4.38 -0.74 1.86
CA THR A 32 4.14 0.22 0.79
C THR A 32 5.27 1.24 0.62
N TYR A 33 5.98 1.61 1.69
CA TYR A 33 7.15 2.49 1.56
C TYR A 33 8.27 1.78 0.79
N HIS A 34 8.60 0.54 1.18
CA HIS A 34 9.66 -0.22 0.52
C HIS A 34 9.30 -0.58 -0.93
N ALA A 35 8.02 -0.87 -1.21
CA ALA A 35 7.55 -1.23 -2.54
C ALA A 35 7.55 -0.04 -3.51
N PHE A 36 7.05 1.11 -3.07
CA PHE A 36 6.70 2.20 -4.00
C PHE A 36 7.48 3.49 -3.80
N ILE A 37 7.93 3.78 -2.58
CA ILE A 37 8.57 5.07 -2.26
C ILE A 37 10.09 4.94 -2.28
N LEU A 38 10.63 3.93 -1.61
CA LEU A 38 12.07 3.70 -1.51
C LEU A 38 12.77 3.65 -2.88
N PRO A 39 12.24 2.97 -3.92
CA PRO A 39 12.90 2.89 -5.22
C PRO A 39 12.99 4.23 -5.95
N ILE A 40 12.17 5.22 -5.57
CA ILE A 40 12.01 6.50 -6.27
C ILE A 40 12.29 7.70 -5.37
N ILE A 41 12.83 7.47 -4.19
CA ILE A 41 13.03 8.48 -3.14
C ILE A 41 13.88 9.67 -3.60
N ASN A 42 14.75 9.47 -4.59
CA ASN A 42 15.66 10.48 -5.12
C ASN A 42 15.08 11.30 -6.29
N ARG A 43 13.81 11.10 -6.67
CA ARG A 43 13.19 11.91 -7.74
C ARG A 43 12.97 13.34 -7.28
N THR A 44 13.46 14.31 -8.04
CA THR A 44 13.40 15.74 -7.69
C THR A 44 11.98 16.31 -7.65
N ASN A 45 11.04 15.67 -8.35
CA ASN A 45 9.62 16.03 -8.33
C ASN A 45 8.81 15.29 -7.24
N LEU A 46 9.44 14.45 -6.41
CA LEU A 46 8.81 13.79 -5.27
C LEU A 46 9.21 14.47 -3.96
N ASN A 47 8.25 15.12 -3.31
CA ASN A 47 8.47 15.82 -2.05
C ASN A 47 7.74 15.11 -0.90
N ILE A 48 8.48 14.68 0.13
CA ILE A 48 7.92 13.96 1.28
C ILE A 48 8.20 14.75 2.56
N ARG A 49 7.12 15.13 3.26
CA ARG A 49 7.21 15.76 4.59
C ARG A 49 6.86 14.74 5.67
N LYS A 50 7.83 14.43 6.53
CA LYS A 50 7.63 13.52 7.68
C LYS A 50 7.17 14.31 8.91
N PHE A 51 6.55 13.61 9.86
CA PHE A 51 6.08 14.19 11.13
C PHE A 51 5.15 15.41 10.95
N SER A 52 4.39 15.42 9.85
CA SER A 52 3.46 16.48 9.52
C SER A 52 2.04 15.91 9.53
N GLN A 53 1.12 16.58 10.23
CA GLN A 53 -0.29 16.23 10.23
C GLN A 53 -1.05 17.29 9.44
N VAL A 54 -1.80 16.86 8.42
CA VAL A 54 -2.70 17.75 7.68
C VAL A 54 -3.91 18.04 8.57
N SER A 55 -4.11 19.30 8.94
CA SER A 55 -5.20 19.72 9.85
C SER A 55 -6.40 20.33 9.14
N LYS A 56 -6.17 21.01 8.01
CA LYS A 56 -7.22 21.66 7.21
C LYS A 56 -6.82 21.70 5.74
N ILE A 57 -7.82 21.60 4.87
CA ILE A 57 -7.67 21.88 3.44
C ILE A 57 -8.03 23.35 3.20
N VAL A 58 -7.18 24.05 2.45
CA VAL A 58 -7.43 25.44 2.04
C VAL A 58 -8.21 25.41 0.73
N PHE A 59 -9.43 25.97 0.74
CA PHE A 59 -10.23 26.16 -0.47
C PHE A 59 -10.08 27.60 -0.95
N GLU A 60 -10.04 27.78 -2.27
CA GLU A 60 -10.03 29.10 -2.89
C GLU A 60 -11.48 29.60 -3.05
N GLY A 61 -11.83 30.69 -2.38
CA GLY A 61 -13.19 31.24 -2.36
C GLY A 61 -13.41 32.22 -1.20
N PRO A 62 -14.50 33.02 -1.22
CA PRO A 62 -14.76 34.06 -0.23
C PRO A 62 -14.94 33.52 1.20
N ASP A 63 -15.34 32.27 1.35
CA ASP A 63 -15.61 31.64 2.64
C ASP A 63 -14.55 30.60 3.00
N ASN A 64 -13.34 31.07 3.28
CA ASN A 64 -12.25 30.24 3.79
C ASN A 64 -12.32 30.07 5.32
N ARG A 65 -13.47 29.64 5.86
CA ARG A 65 -13.64 29.44 7.30
C ARG A 65 -13.15 28.05 7.72
N ALA A 66 -12.39 28.03 8.82
CA ALA A 66 -11.88 26.81 9.46
C ALA A 66 -12.90 26.29 10.46
#